data_AF-A0A0F2Q852-F1
#
_entry.id   AF-A0A0F2Q852-F1
#
_cell.length_a   1.000
_cell.length_b   1.000
_cell.length_c   1.000
_cell.angle_alpha   90.00
_cell.angle_beta   90.00
_cell.angle_gamma   90.00
#
_symmetry.space_group_name_H-M   'P 1'
#
loop_
_entity.id
_entity.type
_entity.pdbx_description
1 polymer ?
#
loop_
_entity_poly.entity_id
_entity_poly.type
_entity_poly.pdbx_seq_one_letter_code
_entity_poly.pdbx_strand_id
1 'polypeptide(L)'
;MIHKLLKKDSVIAIVLIFFSLYVIYYSYHLKGLAEAIDMVTPGLVPGLVGVFLLICSIVFLYQTIRQNENTAKIHKTTNFSSGFLQKIISTESIWLIGVIASIIVYRYLIVLFGFYITSFVFLVSLFIALRAVKLWQAAIISLVTVGIIGYVFAVLLRVPFPHGKFIPYL
;
A
#
# COMPACT_ATOMS: atom_id res chain seq x y z
N MET A 1 -33.01 -7.20 2.47
CA MET A 1 -31.85 -6.43 1.97
C MET A 1 -30.55 -6.78 2.69
N ILE A 2 -30.54 -6.85 4.03
CA ILE A 2 -29.38 -7.18 4.89
C ILE A 2 -28.72 -8.51 4.51
N HIS A 3 -29.50 -9.56 4.26
CA HIS A 3 -28.98 -10.90 3.91
C HIS A 3 -28.19 -10.97 2.59
N LYS A 4 -28.40 -10.01 1.66
CA LYS A 4 -27.70 -9.93 0.37
C LYS A 4 -26.37 -9.16 0.48
N LEU A 5 -26.28 -8.23 1.42
CA LEU A 5 -25.06 -7.48 1.72
C LEU A 5 -24.06 -8.37 2.49
N LEU A 6 -24.52 -9.12 3.49
CA LEU A 6 -23.71 -10.13 4.18
C LEU A 6 -23.12 -11.18 3.24
N LYS A 7 -23.91 -11.69 2.27
CA LYS A 7 -23.41 -12.64 1.26
C LYS A 7 -22.30 -12.02 0.40
N LYS A 8 -22.37 -10.73 0.09
CA LYS A 8 -21.32 -10.03 -0.67
C LYS A 8 -20.05 -9.82 0.15
N ASP A 9 -20.18 -9.41 1.41
CA ASP A 9 -19.05 -9.16 2.29
C ASP A 9 -18.28 -10.45 2.61
N SER A 10 -19.00 -11.55 2.83
CA SER A 10 -18.38 -12.89 2.97
C SER A 10 -17.67 -13.34 1.70
N VAL A 11 -18.24 -13.10 0.52
CA VAL A 11 -17.59 -13.42 -0.77
C VAL A 11 -16.32 -12.60 -0.96
N ILE A 12 -16.35 -11.30 -0.63
CA ILE A 12 -15.16 -10.43 -0.69
C ILE A 12 -14.07 -10.94 0.26
N ALA A 13 -14.43 -11.32 1.49
CA ALA A 13 -13.50 -11.87 2.46
C ALA A 13 -12.85 -13.18 1.96
N ILE A 14 -13.65 -14.08 1.37
CA ILE A 14 -13.16 -15.33 0.79
C ILE A 14 -12.19 -15.05 -0.36
N VAL A 15 -12.54 -14.13 -1.27
CA VAL A 15 -11.67 -13.72 -2.39
C VAL A 15 -10.35 -13.14 -1.87
N LEU A 16 -10.39 -12.29 -0.84
CA LEU A 16 -9.21 -11.72 -0.20
C LEU A 16 -8.32 -12.80 0.44
N ILE A 17 -8.90 -13.81 1.08
CA ILE A 17 -8.15 -14.96 1.62
C ILE A 17 -7.43 -15.69 0.48
N PHE A 18 -8.14 -16.06 -0.59
CA PHE A 18 -7.51 -16.72 -1.76
C PHE A 18 -6.42 -15.85 -2.39
N PHE A 19 -6.65 -14.55 -2.53
CA PHE A 19 -5.66 -13.62 -3.04
C PHE A 19 -4.43 -13.53 -2.14
N SER A 20 -4.61 -13.45 -0.82
CA SER A 20 -3.50 -13.43 0.13
C SER A 20 -2.67 -14.72 0.09
N LEU A 21 -3.31 -15.89 0.01
CA LEU A 21 -2.65 -17.18 -0.16
C LEU A 21 -1.88 -17.25 -1.48
N TYR A 22 -2.46 -16.73 -2.57
CA TYR A 22 -1.80 -16.65 -3.87
C TYR A 22 -0.54 -15.78 -3.80
N VAL A 23 -0.62 -14.60 -3.16
CA VAL A 23 0.52 -13.70 -2.95
C VAL A 23 1.60 -14.40 -2.14
N ILE A 24 1.26 -15.05 -1.02
CA ILE A 24 2.20 -15.79 -0.19
C ILE A 24 2.88 -16.92 -1.00
N TYR A 25 2.10 -17.71 -1.74
CA TYR A 25 2.62 -18.80 -2.56
C TYR A 25 3.61 -18.31 -3.61
N TYR A 26 3.26 -17.27 -4.36
CA TYR A 26 4.17 -16.67 -5.34
C TYR A 26 5.40 -16.05 -4.69
N SER A 27 5.25 -15.46 -3.50
CA SER A 27 6.37 -14.93 -2.74
C SER A 27 7.40 -15.99 -2.38
N TYR A 28 6.98 -17.19 -1.99
CA TYR A 28 7.91 -18.30 -1.74
C TYR A 28 8.53 -18.86 -3.03
N HIS A 29 7.85 -18.72 -4.18
CA HIS A 29 8.34 -19.18 -5.48
C HIS A 29 9.15 -18.14 -6.25
N LEU A 30 9.25 -16.90 -5.74
CA LEU A 30 10.17 -15.87 -6.21
C LEU A 30 11.62 -16.24 -5.86
N LYS A 31 12.14 -17.28 -6.53
CA LYS A 31 13.56 -17.70 -6.50
C LYS A 31 14.45 -16.86 -7.42
N GLY A 32 13.89 -15.89 -8.14
CA GLY A 32 14.61 -15.10 -9.13
C GLY A 32 15.66 -14.19 -8.49
N LEU A 33 16.93 -14.48 -8.79
CA LEU A 33 18.17 -13.70 -8.53
C LEU A 33 18.94 -13.99 -7.23
N ALA A 34 18.44 -14.81 -6.30
CA ALA A 34 19.13 -15.11 -5.04
C ALA A 34 20.21 -16.21 -5.15
N GLU A 35 20.23 -17.00 -6.23
CA GLU A 35 21.28 -18.04 -6.42
C GLU A 35 22.63 -17.47 -6.89
N ALA A 36 22.70 -16.18 -7.26
CA ALA A 36 23.93 -15.58 -7.78
C ALA A 36 24.67 -14.69 -6.77
N ILE A 37 24.00 -14.22 -5.72
CA ILE A 37 24.55 -13.29 -4.71
C ILE A 37 23.75 -13.55 -3.42
N ASP A 38 24.40 -13.67 -2.26
CA ASP A 38 23.81 -13.85 -0.91
C ASP A 38 22.84 -12.70 -0.50
N MET A 39 21.78 -12.53 -1.28
CA MET A 39 20.76 -11.51 -1.18
C MET A 39 19.48 -12.18 -0.72
N VAL A 40 18.85 -11.52 0.24
CA VAL A 40 17.60 -11.94 0.85
C VAL A 40 16.54 -12.11 -0.23
N THR A 41 15.81 -13.23 -0.17
CA THR A 41 14.83 -13.61 -1.20
C THR A 41 13.86 -12.45 -1.46
N PRO A 42 13.70 -11.97 -2.72
CA PRO A 42 12.84 -10.84 -3.05
C PRO A 42 11.36 -11.07 -2.67
N GLY A 43 11.01 -12.32 -2.39
CA GLY A 43 9.74 -12.75 -1.84
C GLY A 43 9.48 -12.47 -0.35
N LEU A 44 10.41 -11.91 0.44
CA LEU A 44 10.10 -11.64 1.85
C LEU A 44 9.04 -10.55 2.02
N VAL A 45 9.19 -9.41 1.32
CA VAL A 45 8.27 -8.27 1.48
C VAL A 45 6.86 -8.58 0.98
N PRO A 46 6.65 -9.12 -0.24
CA PRO A 46 5.31 -9.47 -0.70
C PRO A 46 4.69 -10.57 0.18
N GLY A 47 5.50 -11.47 0.73
CA GLY A 47 5.07 -12.55 1.60
C GLY A 47 4.55 -12.00 2.93
N LEU A 48 5.28 -11.07 3.54
CA LEU A 48 4.86 -10.41 4.78
C LEU A 48 3.55 -9.63 4.59
N VAL A 49 3.42 -8.90 3.49
CA VAL A 49 2.17 -8.20 3.12
C VAL A 49 1.03 -9.21 2.94
N GLY A 50 1.28 -10.33 2.26
CA GLY A 50 0.32 -11.42 2.11
C GLY A 50 -0.14 -12.00 3.45
N VAL A 51 0.78 -12.18 4.42
CA VAL A 51 0.47 -12.66 5.77
C VAL A 51 -0.42 -11.67 6.52
N PHE A 52 -0.07 -10.37 6.54
CA PHE A 52 -0.93 -9.37 7.18
C PHE A 52 -2.30 -9.30 6.51
N LEU A 53 -2.36 -9.37 5.18
CA LEU A 53 -3.62 -9.39 4.44
C LEU A 53 -4.46 -10.62 4.80
N LEU A 54 -3.84 -11.79 4.93
CA LEU A 54 -4.51 -13.02 5.38
C LEU A 54 -5.10 -12.84 6.78
N ILE A 55 -4.32 -12.32 7.73
CA ILE A 55 -4.78 -12.05 9.10
C ILE A 55 -5.96 -11.08 9.09
N CYS A 56 -5.84 -9.94 8.39
CA CYS A 56 -6.91 -8.97 8.27
C CYS A 56 -8.17 -9.59 7.65
N SER A 57 -8.03 -10.44 6.64
CA SER A 57 -9.16 -11.08 5.94
C SER A 57 -9.85 -12.11 6.82
N ILE A 58 -9.10 -12.88 7.61
CA ILE A 58 -9.64 -13.81 8.61
C ILE A 58 -10.39 -13.06 9.71
N VAL A 59 -9.80 -11.99 10.25
CA VAL A 59 -10.43 -11.14 11.26
C VAL A 59 -11.71 -10.49 10.72
N PHE A 60 -11.68 -10.01 9.48
CA PHE A 60 -12.84 -9.43 8.81
C PHE A 60 -13.94 -10.48 8.62
N LEU A 61 -13.62 -11.68 8.12
CA LEU A 61 -14.58 -12.78 7.99
C LEU A 61 -15.18 -13.19 9.34
N TYR A 62 -14.36 -13.28 10.38
CA TYR A 62 -14.82 -13.60 11.73
C TYR A 62 -15.77 -12.53 12.27
N GLN A 63 -15.47 -11.25 12.05
CA GLN A 63 -16.38 -10.15 12.40
C GLN A 63 -17.68 -10.24 11.61
N THR A 64 -17.65 -10.51 10.30
CA THR A 64 -18.85 -10.67 9.47
C THR A 64 -19.75 -11.80 9.96
N ILE A 65 -19.18 -12.94 10.34
CA ILE A 65 -19.94 -14.09 10.87
C ILE A 65 -20.49 -13.76 12.27
N ARG A 66 -19.68 -13.15 13.15
CA ARG A 66 -20.10 -12.81 14.53
C ARG A 66 -21.14 -11.70 14.59
N GLN A 67 -21.12 -10.74 13.65
CA GLN A 67 -22.16 -9.71 13.51
C GLN A 67 -23.53 -10.30 13.11
N ASN A 68 -23.56 -11.53 12.60
CA ASN A 68 -24.79 -12.24 12.29
C ASN A 68 -25.54 -12.71 13.57
N GLU A 69 -24.84 -12.90 14.69
CA GLU A 69 -25.42 -13.39 15.96
C GLU A 69 -25.82 -12.25 16.90
N ASN A 70 -25.18 -11.08 16.82
CA ASN A 70 -25.47 -9.92 17.65
C ASN A 70 -25.84 -8.71 16.79
N THR A 71 -27.12 -8.62 16.43
CA THR A 71 -27.86 -7.38 16.16
C THR A 71 -27.25 -6.41 15.14
N ALA A 72 -27.76 -6.47 13.90
CA ALA A 72 -28.43 -5.40 13.13
C ALA A 72 -28.17 -3.89 13.39
N LYS A 73 -27.07 -3.45 14.00
CA LYS A 73 -26.88 -2.05 14.43
C LYS A 73 -25.48 -1.49 14.18
N ILE A 74 -24.77 -1.94 13.15
CA ILE A 74 -23.69 -1.13 12.57
C ILE A 74 -23.72 -1.28 11.05
N HIS A 75 -24.80 -0.81 10.42
CA HIS A 75 -24.75 -0.42 9.01
C HIS A 75 -24.55 1.10 8.94
N LYS A 76 -23.30 1.51 9.15
CA LYS A 76 -22.72 2.63 8.41
C LYS A 76 -21.61 2.09 7.51
N THR A 77 -21.93 1.04 6.75
CA THR A 77 -21.18 0.74 5.54
C THR A 77 -21.70 1.71 4.50
N THR A 78 -20.85 2.68 4.21
CA THR A 78 -20.92 3.61 3.10
C THR A 78 -21.45 2.91 1.84
N ASN A 79 -22.38 3.57 1.16
CA ASN A 79 -22.81 3.22 -0.21
C ASN A 79 -21.59 3.34 -1.15
N PHE A 80 -20.72 2.34 -1.15
CA PHE A 80 -19.46 2.33 -1.91
C PHE A 80 -19.65 1.90 -3.38
N SER A 81 -20.86 1.56 -3.81
CA SER A 81 -21.06 0.96 -5.14
C SER A 81 -21.80 1.82 -6.16
N SER A 82 -22.43 2.95 -5.79
CA SER A 82 -23.14 3.80 -6.76
C SER A 82 -22.74 5.28 -6.71
N GLY A 83 -22.15 5.74 -5.60
CA GLY A 83 -21.65 7.11 -5.47
C GLY A 83 -20.18 7.30 -5.88
N PHE A 84 -19.40 6.21 -6.04
CA PHE A 84 -17.96 6.32 -6.34
C PHE A 84 -17.72 6.90 -7.74
N LEU A 85 -18.57 6.55 -8.72
CA LEU A 85 -18.49 7.10 -10.08
C LEU A 85 -19.08 8.51 -10.19
N GLN A 86 -20.11 8.84 -9.41
CA GLN A 86 -20.77 10.14 -9.49
C GLN A 86 -20.08 11.24 -8.66
N LYS A 87 -19.32 10.84 -7.62
CA LYS A 87 -18.48 11.72 -6.80
C LYS A 87 -17.06 11.91 -7.38
N ILE A 88 -16.79 11.40 -8.58
CA ILE A 88 -15.58 11.66 -9.37
C ILE A 88 -15.65 13.02 -10.12
N ILE A 89 -16.78 13.73 -10.05
CA ILE A 89 -17.00 15.01 -10.75
C ILE A 89 -17.11 16.18 -9.74
N SER A 90 -16.54 16.02 -8.54
CA SER A 90 -16.42 17.11 -7.56
C SER A 90 -14.95 17.47 -7.37
N THR A 91 -14.63 18.68 -6.92
CA THR A 91 -13.26 19.24 -6.79
C THR A 91 -12.26 18.32 -6.07
N GLU A 92 -12.74 17.37 -5.24
CA GLU A 92 -11.97 16.30 -4.58
C GLU A 92 -11.34 15.27 -5.55
N SER A 93 -11.92 15.12 -6.75
CA SER A 93 -11.49 14.15 -7.75
C SER A 93 -10.26 14.62 -8.53
N ILE A 94 -10.11 15.94 -8.69
CA ILE A 94 -8.93 16.56 -9.29
C ILE A 94 -7.69 16.29 -8.40
N TRP A 95 -7.86 16.29 -7.08
CA TRP A 95 -6.81 15.93 -6.14
C TRP A 95 -6.40 14.47 -6.24
N LEU A 96 -7.36 13.54 -6.34
CA LEU A 96 -7.07 12.12 -6.56
C LEU A 96 -6.33 11.88 -7.88
N ILE A 97 -6.75 12.56 -8.95
CA ILE A 97 -6.05 12.55 -10.24
C ILE A 97 -4.62 13.10 -10.08
N GLY A 98 -4.43 14.16 -9.30
CA GLY A 98 -3.12 14.71 -8.96
C GLY A 98 -2.22 13.72 -8.22
N VAL A 99 -2.77 12.97 -7.25
CA VAL A 99 -2.03 11.92 -6.54
C VAL A 99 -1.65 10.79 -7.50
N ILE A 100 -2.57 10.33 -8.35
CA ILE A 100 -2.27 9.29 -9.35
C ILE A 100 -1.21 9.78 -10.34
N ALA A 101 -1.30 11.02 -10.81
CA ALA A 101 -0.31 11.63 -11.68
C ALA A 101 1.06 11.74 -11.00
N SER A 102 1.10 12.04 -9.70
CA SER A 102 2.35 12.13 -8.94
C SER A 102 3.10 10.78 -8.88
N ILE A 103 2.39 9.64 -8.93
CA ILE A 103 3.01 8.31 -9.00
C ILE A 103 3.71 8.10 -10.34
N ILE A 104 3.10 8.54 -11.44
CA ILE A 104 3.71 8.47 -12.77
C ILE A 104 4.97 9.34 -12.81
N VAL A 105 4.87 10.57 -12.28
CA VAL A 105 5.99 11.51 -12.19
C VAL A 105 7.13 10.93 -11.34
N TYR A 106 6.81 10.34 -10.18
CA TYR A 106 7.78 9.69 -9.30
C TYR A 106 8.63 8.63 -10.03
N ARG A 107 8.02 7.82 -10.90
CA ARG A 107 8.73 6.81 -11.71
C ARG A 107 9.84 7.42 -12.57
N TYR A 108 9.64 8.61 -13.11
CA TYR A 108 10.67 9.28 -13.92
C TYR A 108 11.72 9.94 -13.04
N LEU A 109 11.28 10.59 -11.95
CA LEU A 109 12.21 11.27 -11.04
C LEU A 109 13.18 10.29 -10.38
N ILE A 110 12.76 9.06 -10.03
CA ILE A 110 13.63 8.12 -9.29
C ILE A 110 14.87 7.74 -10.08
N VAL A 111 14.76 7.62 -11.41
CA VAL A 111 15.89 7.38 -12.31
C VAL A 111 16.84 8.58 -12.34
N LEU A 112 16.31 9.78 -12.12
CA LEU A 112 17.04 11.03 -12.25
C LEU A 112 17.77 11.40 -10.96
N PHE A 113 17.08 11.41 -9.82
CA PHE A 113 17.56 11.90 -8.53
C PHE A 113 17.86 10.81 -7.49
N GLY A 114 17.47 9.57 -7.77
CA GLY A 114 17.70 8.45 -6.86
C GLY A 114 16.66 8.35 -5.75
N PHE A 115 16.61 7.18 -5.12
CA PHE A 115 15.53 6.78 -4.21
C PHE A 115 15.27 7.79 -3.06
N TYR A 116 16.31 8.24 -2.36
CA TYR A 116 16.16 9.06 -1.15
C TYR A 116 15.48 10.39 -1.42
N ILE A 117 15.98 11.15 -2.41
CA ILE A 117 15.51 12.49 -2.72
C ILE A 117 14.09 12.42 -3.29
N THR A 118 13.83 11.49 -4.19
CA THR A 118 12.51 11.39 -4.81
C THR A 118 11.45 10.92 -3.84
N SER A 119 11.78 9.97 -2.97
CA SER A 119 10.84 9.46 -1.97
C SER A 119 10.51 10.54 -0.94
N PHE A 120 11.51 11.33 -0.54
CA PHE A 120 11.30 12.47 0.34
C PHE A 120 10.37 13.51 -0.27
N VAL A 121 10.66 13.98 -1.49
CA VAL A 121 9.83 14.98 -2.19
C VAL A 121 8.42 14.43 -2.43
N PHE A 122 8.29 13.16 -2.81
CA PHE A 122 7.02 12.51 -3.03
C PHE A 122 6.18 12.44 -1.74
N LEU A 123 6.74 11.98 -0.62
CA LEU A 123 6.00 11.91 0.64
C LEU A 123 5.60 13.29 1.16
N VAL A 124 6.49 14.28 1.06
CA VAL A 124 6.15 15.67 1.42
C VAL A 124 5.00 16.18 0.56
N SER A 125 5.08 15.98 -0.76
CA SER A 125 4.03 16.36 -1.70
C SER A 125 2.70 15.66 -1.38
N LEU A 126 2.75 14.38 -1.01
CA LEU A 126 1.58 13.58 -0.66
C LEU A 126 0.92 14.10 0.62
N PHE A 127 1.70 14.38 1.67
CA PHE A 127 1.15 14.92 2.93
C PHE A 127 0.57 16.32 2.78
N ILE A 128 1.19 17.16 1.95
CA ILE A 128 0.65 18.48 1.57
C ILE A 128 -0.65 18.31 0.81
N ALA A 129 -0.68 17.38 -0.16
CA ALA A 129 -1.85 17.13 -0.98
C ALA A 129 -3.05 16.62 -0.18
N LEU A 130 -2.78 15.74 0.79
CA LEU A 130 -3.77 15.22 1.72
C LEU A 130 -4.21 16.25 2.78
N ARG A 131 -3.56 17.42 2.85
CA ARG A 131 -3.75 18.45 3.89
C ARG A 131 -3.75 17.87 5.31
N ALA A 132 -3.03 16.76 5.51
CA ALA A 132 -3.12 15.97 6.73
C ALA A 132 -2.35 16.61 7.90
N VAL A 133 -1.29 17.37 7.60
CA VAL A 133 -0.33 17.90 8.57
C VAL A 133 0.29 19.22 8.11
N LYS A 134 0.93 19.96 9.03
CA LYS A 134 1.69 21.17 8.69
C LYS A 134 2.96 20.81 7.88
N LEU A 135 3.45 21.74 7.06
CA LEU A 135 4.62 21.54 6.18
C LEU A 135 5.86 20.98 6.92
N TRP A 136 6.17 21.53 8.08
CA TRP A 136 7.32 21.07 8.87
C TRP A 136 7.15 19.65 9.41
N GLN A 137 5.93 19.27 9.80
CA GLN A 137 5.61 17.91 10.22
C GLN A 137 5.71 16.95 9.04
N ALA A 138 5.20 17.33 7.86
CA ALA A 138 5.35 16.55 6.64
C ALA A 138 6.83 16.30 6.31
N ALA A 139 7.68 17.32 6.41
CA ALA A 139 9.12 17.19 6.17
C ALA A 139 9.78 16.23 7.16
N ILE A 140 9.55 16.38 8.47
CA ILE A 140 10.13 15.48 9.48
C ILE A 140 9.67 14.03 9.27
N ILE A 141 8.36 13.82 9.13
CA ILE A 141 7.79 12.49 8.94
C ILE A 141 8.35 11.84 7.68
N SER A 142 8.43 12.59 6.58
CA SER A 142 8.98 12.08 5.32
C SER A 142 10.45 11.73 5.44
N LEU A 143 11.26 12.57 6.10
CA LEU A 143 12.68 12.33 6.30
C LEU A 143 12.92 11.05 7.11
N VAL A 144 12.24 10.93 8.25
CA VAL A 144 12.35 9.76 9.14
C VAL A 144 11.86 8.51 8.41
N THR A 145 10.73 8.59 7.71
CA THR A 145 10.14 7.45 6.99
C THR A 145 11.08 6.96 5.88
N VAL A 146 11.61 7.87 5.07
CA VAL A 146 12.57 7.53 3.99
C VAL A 146 13.84 6.93 4.58
N GLY A 147 14.33 7.47 5.70
CA GLY A 147 15.48 6.93 6.42
C GLY A 147 15.25 5.51 6.92
N ILE A 148 14.10 5.25 7.57
CA ILE A 148 13.74 3.92 8.07
C ILE A 148 13.58 2.93 6.89
N ILE A 149 12.87 3.30 5.83
CA ILE A 149 12.70 2.44 4.66
C ILE A 149 14.07 2.16 4.04
N GLY A 150 14.89 3.19 3.83
CA GLY A 150 16.25 3.05 3.31
C GLY A 150 17.09 2.09 4.16
N TYR A 151 17.06 2.25 5.48
CA TYR A 151 17.78 1.38 6.41
C TYR A 151 17.29 -0.07 6.37
N VAL A 152 15.97 -0.29 6.43
CA VAL A 152 15.38 -1.63 6.38
C VAL A 152 15.76 -2.32 5.07
N PHE A 153 15.60 -1.65 3.93
CA PHE A 153 15.87 -2.28 2.65
C PHE A 153 17.37 -2.46 2.36
N ALA A 154 18.23 -1.52 2.79
CA ALA A 154 19.68 -1.65 2.62
C ALA A 154 20.29 -2.70 3.56
N VAL A 155 19.95 -2.66 4.85
CA VAL A 155 20.60 -3.50 5.88
C VAL A 155 19.87 -4.83 6.06
N LEU A 156 18.54 -4.80 6.18
CA LEU A 156 17.76 -6.02 6.44
C LEU A 156 17.51 -6.83 5.17
N LEU A 157 17.24 -6.16 4.04
CA LEU A 157 16.86 -6.83 2.79
C LEU A 157 17.98 -6.84 1.73
N ARG A 158 19.10 -6.13 1.95
CA ARG A 158 20.22 -6.02 1.00
C ARG A 158 19.79 -5.68 -0.44
N VAL A 159 18.74 -4.87 -0.60
CA VAL A 159 18.22 -4.51 -1.91
C VAL A 159 19.01 -3.33 -2.48
N PRO A 160 19.58 -3.43 -3.69
CA PRO A 160 20.23 -2.30 -4.33
C PRO A 160 19.18 -1.26 -4.74
N PHE A 161 19.40 -0.01 -4.34
CA PHE A 161 18.54 1.10 -4.70
C PHE A 161 19.00 1.76 -6.02
N PRO A 162 18.06 2.35 -6.78
CA PRO A 162 18.45 3.18 -7.92
C PRO A 162 19.17 4.43 -7.41
N HIS A 163 20.47 4.48 -7.67
CA HIS A 163 21.26 5.68 -7.55
C HIS A 163 20.89 6.60 -8.73
N GLY A 164 20.52 7.84 -8.43
CA GLY A 164 20.10 8.78 -9.46
C GLY A 164 21.23 9.08 -10.42
N LYS A 165 20.91 9.32 -11.70
CA LYS A 165 21.92 9.76 -12.68
C LYS A 165 22.68 11.02 -12.23
N PHE A 166 22.02 11.92 -11.50
CA PHE A 166 22.65 13.15 -11.01
C PHE A 166 23.43 12.98 -9.71
N ILE A 167 23.12 11.98 -8.89
CA ILE A 167 23.75 11.77 -7.58
C ILE A 167 23.98 10.26 -7.42
N PRO A 168 25.05 9.73 -8.02
CA PRO A 168 25.30 8.29 -8.07
C PRO A 168 25.77 7.69 -6.74
N TYR A 169 26.04 8.53 -5.73
CA TYR A 169 26.61 8.12 -4.43
C TYR A 169 25.60 8.17 -3.26
N LEU A 170 24.34 8.55 -3.51
CA LEU A 170 23.21 8.42 -2.59
C LEU A 170 22.23 7.37 -3.11
#